data_AF-A0A1V5RWX6-F1
#
_entry.id   AF-A0A1V5RWX6-F1
#
_cell.length_a   1.000
_cell.length_b   1.000
_cell.length_c   1.000
_cell.angle_alpha   90.00
_cell.angle_beta   90.00
_cell.angle_gamma   90.00
#
_symmetry.space_group_name_H-M   'P 1'
#
loop_
_entity.id
_entity.type
_entity.pdbx_description
1 polymer ?
#
loop_
_entity_poly.entity_id
_entity_poly.type
_entity_poly.pdbx_seq_one_letter_code
_entity_poly.pdbx_strand_id
1 'polypeptide(L)'
;MPLPDTTPASIDWLEPQGINIVDLVGQVPDSILAGAIISYTPGYGIVRYESGKREGNIVTITAKIYPRYVVSGGWNGSLFGCLGQPARIDQLGSATQPAIVHLFANGRTVTREVDLYTYVPSGKIKPIRNPRQSEATNQYRYHESEMIPTTFTVDGALIIPPNMGCEFIMSFKNYRELGAVFIIDAPAKTRIQTIKTEQYMFHSYLGPGFRGLLNSLVNQLYAAGYGSRAENVPLNPPAEADYFFVNFPPTPVDPYTAFLDNPHGNLDRPAGGTYRIGIPQGLSVDHVNSMALPLYGHWQDIDQGSGRYLHYSKTPTYLTAPEYFVPPGIPYNPCMLNGGCPRDLLDRIYNATMRVSITYLRVDRVSKDLERIPLHMVGAGYTGAADGPQTEPPRPEEASQAATAAASKRMFLPLLSRHEESTPADTAVGCSSDGGCGWFSPDGRMVDYIPAP
;
A
#
# COMPACT_ATOMS: atom_id res chain seq x y z
N MET A 1 -19.49 -24.34 -36.97
CA MET A 1 -19.82 -23.17 -36.12
C MET A 1 -18.52 -22.47 -35.80
N PRO A 2 -18.36 -21.18 -36.12
CA PRO A 2 -17.24 -20.41 -35.61
C PRO A 2 -17.40 -20.23 -34.10
N LEU A 3 -16.30 -20.34 -33.36
CA LEU A 3 -16.25 -20.05 -31.93
C LEU A 3 -16.63 -18.57 -31.72
N PRO A 4 -17.42 -18.24 -30.68
CA PRO A 4 -17.73 -16.86 -30.37
C PRO A 4 -16.44 -16.11 -30.05
N ASP A 5 -16.21 -14.99 -30.74
CA ASP A 5 -15.23 -13.98 -30.37
C ASP A 5 -15.60 -13.46 -28.97
N THR A 6 -14.98 -14.02 -27.93
CA THR A 6 -15.02 -13.42 -26.60
C THR A 6 -14.07 -12.23 -26.60
N THR A 7 -14.54 -11.11 -27.13
CA THR A 7 -13.91 -9.82 -26.80
C THR A 7 -14.04 -9.67 -25.28
N PRO A 8 -12.94 -9.52 -24.52
CA PRO A 8 -13.04 -9.25 -23.09
C PRO A 8 -13.95 -8.05 -22.89
N ALA A 9 -14.93 -8.15 -21.99
CA ALA A 9 -15.79 -7.02 -21.67
C ALA A 9 -14.90 -5.83 -21.28
N SER A 10 -15.01 -4.71 -22.01
CA SER A 10 -14.22 -3.51 -21.72
C SER A 10 -14.51 -3.04 -20.30
N ILE A 11 -13.45 -2.75 -19.55
CA ILE A 11 -13.56 -2.18 -18.20
C ILE A 11 -14.07 -0.74 -18.36
N ASP A 12 -15.27 -0.46 -17.88
CA ASP A 12 -15.91 0.86 -17.93
C ASP A 12 -15.44 1.80 -16.80
N TRP A 13 -15.00 1.25 -15.67
CA TRP A 13 -14.40 2.00 -14.56
C TRP A 13 -13.59 1.13 -13.59
N LEU A 14 -12.71 1.76 -12.81
CA LEU A 14 -11.95 1.15 -11.70
C LEU A 14 -11.91 2.06 -10.47
N GLU A 15 -11.57 1.50 -9.30
CA GLU A 15 -11.21 2.34 -8.14
C GLU A 15 -9.84 2.98 -8.36
N PRO A 16 -9.60 4.17 -7.76
CA PRO A 16 -8.29 4.79 -7.76
C PRO A 16 -7.26 3.96 -6.97
N GLN A 17 -6.00 4.05 -7.38
CA GLN A 17 -4.87 3.44 -6.69
C GLN A 17 -3.74 4.47 -6.49
N GLY A 18 -2.91 4.31 -5.48
CA GLY A 18 -1.67 5.06 -5.37
C GLY A 18 -0.58 4.44 -6.24
N ILE A 19 0.36 5.27 -6.71
CA ILE A 19 1.55 4.75 -7.39
C ILE A 19 2.40 4.02 -6.35
N ASN A 20 2.69 2.76 -6.64
CA ASN A 20 3.43 1.88 -5.74
C ASN A 20 4.92 2.26 -5.67
N ILE A 21 5.56 1.91 -4.55
CA ILE A 21 6.99 2.17 -4.31
C ILE A 21 7.89 1.65 -5.45
N VAL A 22 7.51 0.55 -6.11
CA VAL A 22 8.27 -0.04 -7.24
C VAL A 22 8.48 0.96 -8.39
N ASP A 23 7.49 1.81 -8.67
CA ASP A 23 7.58 2.83 -9.72
C ASP A 23 8.39 4.06 -9.29
N LEU A 24 8.51 4.30 -7.98
CA LEU A 24 9.27 5.41 -7.41
C LEU A 24 10.78 5.12 -7.35
N VAL A 25 11.16 3.86 -7.13
CA VAL A 25 12.57 3.46 -6.97
C VAL A 25 13.38 3.75 -8.23
N GLY A 26 14.52 4.41 -8.02
CA GLY A 26 15.42 4.88 -9.08
C GLY A 26 15.02 6.21 -9.73
N GLN A 27 13.88 6.79 -9.32
CA GLN A 27 13.39 8.10 -9.79
C GLN A 27 13.28 9.11 -8.65
N VAL A 28 12.80 8.65 -7.48
CA VAL A 28 12.77 9.40 -6.23
C VAL A 28 14.00 9.00 -5.40
N PRO A 29 14.72 9.95 -4.76
CA PRO A 29 15.87 9.62 -3.93
C PRO A 29 15.55 8.62 -2.81
N ASP A 30 16.40 7.60 -2.61
CA ASP A 30 16.26 6.62 -1.53
C ASP A 30 16.15 7.28 -0.15
N SER A 31 16.80 8.43 0.08
CA SER A 31 16.69 9.17 1.33
C SER A 31 15.27 9.69 1.64
N ILE A 32 14.41 9.82 0.63
CA ILE A 32 12.99 10.18 0.78
C ILE A 32 12.14 8.92 1.01
N LEU A 33 12.48 7.82 0.33
CA LEU A 33 11.73 6.55 0.41
C LEU A 33 12.07 5.74 1.66
N ALA A 34 13.27 5.88 2.22
CA ALA A 34 13.76 5.14 3.37
C ALA A 34 12.77 5.16 4.54
N GLY A 35 12.45 3.98 5.06
CA GLY A 35 11.56 3.79 6.19
C GLY A 35 10.06 3.84 5.86
N ALA A 36 9.69 4.13 4.61
CA ALA A 36 8.32 4.16 4.14
C ALA A 36 7.60 2.84 4.39
N ILE A 37 6.32 2.93 4.75
CA ILE A 37 5.46 1.77 4.94
C ILE A 37 4.97 1.34 3.57
N ILE A 38 5.45 0.21 3.04
CA ILE A 38 5.04 -0.26 1.71
C ILE A 38 3.63 -0.85 1.79
N SER A 39 3.41 -1.69 2.81
CA SER A 39 2.12 -2.28 3.12
C SER A 39 1.96 -2.45 4.62
N TYR A 40 0.72 -2.32 5.08
CA TYR A 40 0.32 -2.55 6.45
C TYR A 40 -1.14 -2.99 6.51
N THR A 41 -1.38 -4.05 7.28
CA THR A 41 -2.74 -4.47 7.61
C THR A 41 -2.77 -5.16 8.98
N PRO A 42 -3.78 -4.87 9.83
CA PRO A 42 -4.01 -5.63 11.05
C PRO A 42 -4.16 -7.13 10.74
N GLY A 43 -3.42 -7.98 11.44
CA GLY A 43 -3.43 -9.43 11.24
C GLY A 43 -2.17 -10.02 10.61
N TYR A 44 -1.50 -9.31 9.70
CA TYR A 44 -0.25 -9.80 9.09
C TYR A 44 0.89 -8.77 9.14
N GLY A 45 0.67 -7.57 9.66
CA GLY A 45 1.77 -6.70 10.08
C GLY A 45 2.22 -5.76 8.97
N ILE A 46 3.52 -5.48 8.89
CA ILE A 46 4.04 -4.33 8.13
C ILE A 46 5.30 -4.67 7.33
N VAL A 47 5.35 -4.17 6.09
CA VAL A 47 6.53 -4.18 5.21
C VAL A 47 7.06 -2.75 5.07
N ARG A 48 8.36 -2.57 5.30
CA ARG A 48 9.02 -1.26 5.28
C ARG A 48 10.17 -1.22 4.30
N TYR A 49 10.20 -0.17 3.49
CA TYR A 49 11.29 0.07 2.55
C TYR A 49 12.59 0.43 3.29
N GLU A 50 13.70 -0.19 2.92
CA GLU A 50 15.04 0.20 3.41
C GLU A 50 15.86 0.90 2.33
N SER A 51 15.96 0.30 1.14
CA SER A 51 16.70 0.84 0.01
C SER A 51 16.23 0.19 -1.29
N GLY A 52 16.62 0.76 -2.42
CA GLY A 52 16.32 0.18 -3.71
C GLY A 52 17.20 0.73 -4.82
N LYS A 53 17.16 0.04 -5.95
CA LYS A 53 17.84 0.47 -7.16
C LYS A 53 17.06 0.03 -8.38
N ARG A 54 17.22 0.79 -9.45
CA ARG A 54 16.67 0.47 -10.77
C ARG A 54 17.80 0.39 -11.78
N GLU A 55 17.89 -0.74 -12.46
CA GLU A 55 18.86 -1.02 -13.53
C GLU A 55 18.09 -1.45 -14.78
N GLY A 56 17.82 -0.50 -15.68
CA GLY A 56 16.89 -0.72 -16.79
C GLY A 56 15.47 -0.97 -16.28
N ASN A 57 14.89 -2.12 -16.64
CA ASN A 57 13.57 -2.53 -16.16
C ASN A 57 13.63 -3.24 -14.80
N ILE A 58 14.81 -3.69 -14.36
CA ILE A 58 14.93 -4.43 -13.12
C ILE A 58 14.96 -3.47 -11.95
N VAL A 59 14.03 -3.65 -11.02
CA VAL A 59 13.97 -2.96 -9.74
C VAL A 59 14.32 -3.95 -8.64
N THR A 60 15.29 -3.59 -7.80
CA THR A 60 15.61 -4.34 -6.58
C THR A 60 15.20 -3.50 -5.38
N ILE A 61 14.41 -4.07 -4.47
CA ILE A 61 13.99 -3.42 -3.22
C ILE A 61 14.45 -4.27 -2.04
N THR A 62 15.20 -3.65 -1.14
CA THR A 62 15.49 -4.21 0.18
C THR A 62 14.46 -3.67 1.16
N ALA A 63 13.87 -4.56 1.94
CA ALA A 63 12.81 -4.23 2.90
C ALA A 63 13.00 -4.96 4.24
N LYS A 64 12.46 -4.36 5.29
CA LYS A 64 12.23 -4.99 6.59
C LYS A 64 10.77 -5.36 6.74
N ILE A 65 10.52 -6.55 7.26
CA ILE A 65 9.18 -7.09 7.47
C ILE A 65 9.03 -7.39 8.95
N TYR A 66 7.90 -6.98 9.52
CA TYR A 66 7.51 -7.27 10.90
C TYR A 66 6.23 -8.11 10.89
N PRO A 67 6.34 -9.45 10.87
CA PRO A 67 5.20 -10.35 10.79
C PRO A 67 4.27 -10.24 12.00
N ARG A 68 3.12 -10.90 11.92
CA ARG A 68 2.27 -11.18 13.08
C ARG A 68 2.30 -12.66 13.42
N TYR A 69 2.32 -12.93 14.71
CA TYR A 69 2.28 -14.29 15.24
C TYR A 69 0.85 -14.65 15.59
N VAL A 70 0.34 -15.63 14.85
CA VAL A 70 -1.00 -16.16 15.00
C VAL A 70 -0.92 -17.45 15.79
N VAL A 71 -1.89 -17.64 16.68
CA VAL A 71 -2.19 -18.93 17.30
C VAL A 71 -3.68 -19.15 17.08
N SER A 72 -4.03 -20.29 16.50
CA SER A 72 -5.41 -20.67 16.20
C SER A 72 -5.55 -22.19 16.28
N GLY A 73 -6.18 -22.67 17.36
CA GLY A 73 -6.28 -24.08 17.68
C GLY A 73 -4.90 -24.74 17.82
N GLY A 74 -4.67 -25.82 17.07
CA GLY A 74 -3.38 -26.52 17.04
C GLY A 74 -2.32 -25.87 16.14
N TRP A 75 -2.67 -24.83 15.39
CA TRP A 75 -1.76 -24.18 14.45
C TRP A 75 -1.22 -22.86 15.01
N ASN A 76 0.04 -22.56 14.69
CA ASN A 76 0.63 -21.25 14.91
C ASN A 76 1.57 -20.91 13.76
N GLY A 77 1.85 -19.62 13.54
CA GLY A 77 2.70 -19.21 12.44
C GLY A 77 2.92 -17.70 12.35
N SER A 78 3.82 -17.33 11.45
CA SER A 78 4.09 -15.93 11.12
C SER A 78 3.38 -15.56 9.82
N LEU A 79 2.62 -14.48 9.85
CA LEU A 79 1.93 -13.91 8.69
C LEU A 79 2.58 -12.58 8.33
N PHE A 80 2.78 -12.30 7.04
CA PHE A 80 3.30 -11.01 6.57
C PHE A 80 2.90 -10.64 5.15
N GLY A 81 2.94 -9.33 4.86
CA GLY A 81 2.56 -8.78 3.56
C GLY A 81 3.65 -8.82 2.48
N CYS A 82 3.30 -8.38 1.27
CA CYS A 82 4.22 -8.06 0.18
C CYS A 82 4.18 -6.59 -0.23
N LEU A 83 4.60 -6.27 -1.45
CA LEU A 83 4.77 -4.90 -1.94
C LEU A 83 3.44 -4.22 -2.31
N GLY A 84 2.37 -4.98 -2.59
CA GLY A 84 1.03 -4.42 -2.81
C GLY A 84 0.31 -4.09 -1.50
N GLN A 85 -0.63 -3.13 -1.55
CA GLN A 85 -1.50 -2.78 -0.41
C GLN A 85 -2.96 -2.96 -0.80
N PRO A 86 -3.69 -3.89 -0.15
CA PRO A 86 -5.06 -4.17 -0.55
C PRO A 86 -6.00 -3.14 0.03
N ALA A 87 -7.07 -2.89 -0.71
CA ALA A 87 -8.19 -2.08 -0.26
C ALA A 87 -9.09 -2.91 0.67
N ARG A 88 -8.89 -2.82 2.00
CA ARG A 88 -9.58 -3.66 2.99
C ARG A 88 -10.91 -3.12 3.51
N ILE A 89 -11.02 -1.83 3.76
CA ILE A 89 -12.23 -1.22 4.36
C ILE A 89 -12.67 -0.07 3.46
N ASP A 90 -12.44 1.16 3.87
CA ASP A 90 -12.56 2.38 3.08
C ASP A 90 -11.20 2.80 2.51
N GLN A 91 -10.14 2.03 2.78
CA GLN A 91 -8.76 2.31 2.38
C GLN A 91 -8.54 2.42 0.87
N LEU A 92 -7.59 3.26 0.45
CA LEU A 92 -7.07 3.29 -0.92
C LEU A 92 -5.89 2.31 -1.06
N GLY A 93 -5.87 1.54 -2.15
CA GLY A 93 -4.87 0.47 -2.37
C GLY A 93 -3.75 0.85 -3.35
N SER A 94 -2.78 -0.04 -3.51
CA SER A 94 -1.75 0.05 -4.56
C SER A 94 -1.40 -1.34 -5.09
N ALA A 95 -1.12 -1.42 -6.40
CA ALA A 95 -0.78 -2.67 -7.08
C ALA A 95 0.71 -2.75 -7.41
N THR A 96 1.24 -3.97 -7.44
CA THR A 96 2.63 -4.27 -7.84
C THR A 96 2.66 -5.31 -8.96
N GLN A 97 3.71 -5.27 -9.78
CA GLN A 97 4.06 -6.26 -10.78
C GLN A 97 4.44 -7.61 -10.14
N PRO A 98 4.57 -8.70 -10.94
CA PRO A 98 5.11 -9.95 -10.45
C PRO A 98 6.55 -9.73 -9.94
N ALA A 99 6.91 -10.46 -8.90
CA ALA A 99 8.21 -10.32 -8.25
C ALA A 99 8.76 -11.69 -7.85
N ILE A 100 10.07 -11.74 -7.63
CA ILE A 100 10.69 -12.79 -6.82
C ILE A 100 11.24 -12.19 -5.53
N VAL A 101 11.25 -12.96 -4.45
CA VAL A 101 11.77 -12.49 -3.15
C VAL A 101 12.70 -13.50 -2.50
N HIS A 102 13.76 -12.99 -1.88
CA HIS A 102 14.58 -13.72 -0.91
C HIS A 102 14.34 -13.17 0.49
N LEU A 103 14.11 -14.06 1.45
CA LEU A 103 13.87 -13.71 2.84
C LEU A 103 15.03 -14.14 3.73
N PHE A 104 15.32 -13.32 4.71
CA PHE A 104 16.44 -13.49 5.63
C PHE A 104 15.98 -13.29 7.07
N ALA A 105 16.44 -14.14 7.98
CA ALA A 105 16.29 -13.97 9.41
C ALA A 105 17.68 -14.01 10.05
N ASN A 106 18.11 -12.92 10.68
CA ASN A 106 19.44 -12.81 11.29
C ASN A 106 20.59 -13.22 10.35
N GLY A 107 20.50 -12.79 9.07
CA GLY A 107 21.48 -13.12 8.03
C GLY A 107 21.36 -14.53 7.42
N ARG A 108 20.50 -15.40 7.95
CA ARG A 108 20.22 -16.73 7.38
C ARG A 108 19.08 -16.65 6.37
N THR A 109 19.23 -17.28 5.20
CA THR A 109 18.13 -17.43 4.23
C THR A 109 17.01 -18.30 4.81
N VAL A 110 15.79 -17.79 4.78
CA VAL A 110 14.56 -18.45 5.26
C VAL A 110 13.46 -18.50 4.22
N THR A 111 13.73 -18.12 2.96
CA THR A 111 12.72 -18.03 1.88
C THR A 111 11.87 -19.30 1.76
N ARG A 112 12.50 -20.48 1.83
CA ARG A 112 11.81 -21.78 1.69
C ARG A 112 10.98 -22.20 2.90
N GLU A 113 10.96 -21.40 3.96
CA GLU A 113 10.09 -21.63 5.11
C GLU A 113 8.70 -21.00 4.94
N VAL A 114 8.46 -20.26 3.84
CA VAL A 114 7.10 -19.82 3.45
C VAL A 114 6.42 -21.00 2.75
N ASP A 115 5.31 -21.49 3.31
CA ASP A 115 4.62 -22.68 2.82
C ASP A 115 3.37 -22.35 2.02
N LEU A 116 2.65 -21.30 2.42
CA LEU A 116 1.36 -20.92 1.86
C LEU A 116 1.28 -19.41 1.67
N TYR A 117 0.41 -18.97 0.78
CA TYR A 117 0.04 -17.56 0.67
C TYR A 117 -1.37 -17.38 0.10
N THR A 118 -1.98 -16.26 0.42
CA THR A 118 -3.15 -15.72 -0.30
C THR A 118 -2.77 -14.37 -0.92
N TYR A 119 -3.49 -13.93 -1.95
CA TYR A 119 -3.28 -12.61 -2.52
C TYR A 119 -4.54 -12.04 -3.15
N VAL A 120 -4.59 -10.72 -3.24
CA VAL A 120 -5.57 -10.01 -4.06
C VAL A 120 -4.94 -9.82 -5.44
N PRO A 121 -5.45 -10.44 -6.50
CA PRO A 121 -4.88 -10.29 -7.84
C PRO A 121 -4.81 -8.82 -8.24
N SER A 122 -3.68 -8.39 -8.83
CA SER A 122 -3.71 -7.12 -9.55
C SER A 122 -4.34 -7.34 -10.91
N GLY A 123 -4.86 -6.26 -11.46
CA GLY A 123 -5.54 -6.29 -12.74
C GLY A 123 -6.56 -5.19 -12.80
N LYS A 124 -7.15 -5.04 -13.98
CA LYS A 124 -8.31 -4.19 -14.17
C LYS A 124 -9.51 -4.99 -13.66
N ILE A 125 -9.71 -5.00 -12.34
CA ILE A 125 -10.80 -5.70 -11.68
C ILE A 125 -11.60 -4.72 -10.82
N LYS A 126 -12.90 -4.97 -10.67
CA LYS A 126 -13.78 -4.15 -9.84
C LYS A 126 -13.91 -4.73 -8.44
N PRO A 127 -14.21 -3.90 -7.44
CA PRO A 127 -14.57 -4.38 -6.11
C PRO A 127 -15.86 -5.21 -6.18
N ILE A 128 -15.93 -6.24 -5.36
CA ILE A 128 -17.06 -7.17 -5.24
C ILE A 128 -17.96 -6.85 -4.05
N ARG A 129 -17.54 -5.92 -3.20
CA ARG A 129 -18.28 -5.46 -2.01
C ARG A 129 -18.00 -4.00 -1.70
N ASN A 130 -18.90 -3.37 -0.95
CA ASN A 130 -18.70 -2.01 -0.44
C ASN A 130 -17.81 -2.01 0.83
N PRO A 131 -17.26 -0.84 1.21
CA PRO A 131 -16.41 -0.71 2.39
C PRO A 131 -17.05 -1.22 3.71
N ARG A 132 -18.35 -0.98 3.92
CA ARG A 132 -19.07 -1.38 5.15
C ARG A 132 -19.17 -2.89 5.29
N GLN A 133 -19.48 -3.57 4.19
CA GLN A 133 -19.50 -5.02 4.15
C GLN A 133 -18.09 -5.58 4.40
N SER A 134 -17.08 -4.97 3.77
CA SER A 134 -15.67 -5.32 3.95
C SER A 134 -15.22 -5.25 5.42
N GLU A 135 -15.58 -4.16 6.10
CA GLU A 135 -15.34 -3.96 7.53
C GLU A 135 -16.06 -5.01 8.38
N ALA A 136 -17.37 -5.19 8.17
CA ALA A 136 -18.19 -6.08 8.97
C ALA A 136 -17.81 -7.56 8.84
N THR A 137 -17.32 -7.99 7.67
CA THR A 137 -16.86 -9.37 7.44
C THR A 137 -15.36 -9.55 7.62
N ASN A 138 -14.62 -8.46 7.85
CA ASN A 138 -13.17 -8.45 7.96
C ASN A 138 -12.45 -9.00 6.71
N GLN A 139 -13.00 -8.75 5.53
CA GLN A 139 -12.47 -9.20 4.24
C GLN A 139 -12.06 -8.00 3.36
N TYR A 140 -11.32 -8.22 2.27
CA TYR A 140 -10.99 -7.15 1.30
C TYR A 140 -12.18 -6.74 0.43
N ARG A 141 -12.15 -5.54 -0.16
CA ARG A 141 -13.17 -5.12 -1.13
C ARG A 141 -13.14 -5.93 -2.43
N TYR A 142 -12.02 -6.59 -2.69
CA TYR A 142 -11.75 -7.40 -3.88
C TYR A 142 -11.78 -8.88 -3.55
N HIS A 143 -11.89 -9.71 -4.58
CA HIS A 143 -11.74 -11.14 -4.44
C HIS A 143 -10.29 -11.48 -4.03
N GLU A 144 -10.13 -12.27 -2.98
CA GLU A 144 -8.85 -12.82 -2.56
C GLU A 144 -8.71 -14.23 -3.14
N SER A 145 -7.51 -14.64 -3.51
CA SER A 145 -7.25 -16.02 -3.90
C SER A 145 -7.60 -17.00 -2.79
N GLU A 146 -7.78 -18.26 -3.15
CA GLU A 146 -7.67 -19.33 -2.17
C GLU A 146 -6.25 -19.38 -1.58
N MET A 147 -6.07 -20.20 -0.55
CA MET A 147 -4.75 -20.44 0.04
C MET A 147 -3.92 -21.34 -0.89
N ILE A 148 -2.80 -20.81 -1.39
CA ILE A 148 -1.99 -21.42 -2.44
C ILE A 148 -0.64 -21.87 -1.87
N PRO A 149 -0.16 -23.09 -2.19
CA PRO A 149 1.21 -23.49 -1.91
C PRO A 149 2.24 -22.61 -2.62
N THR A 150 3.31 -22.25 -1.91
CA THR A 150 4.37 -21.43 -2.49
C THR A 150 5.12 -22.16 -3.62
N THR A 151 5.60 -21.37 -4.58
CA THR A 151 6.45 -21.85 -5.68
C THR A 151 7.76 -21.08 -5.66
N PHE A 152 8.84 -21.78 -6.01
CA PHE A 152 10.19 -21.23 -5.93
C PHE A 152 10.90 -21.37 -7.27
N THR A 153 11.74 -20.40 -7.57
CA THR A 153 12.72 -20.52 -8.65
C THR A 153 13.78 -21.57 -8.31
N VAL A 154 14.59 -21.97 -9.31
CA VAL A 154 15.63 -23.00 -9.12
C VAL A 154 16.67 -22.60 -8.07
N ASP A 155 16.97 -21.31 -7.96
CA ASP A 155 17.87 -20.70 -6.98
C ASP A 155 17.18 -20.42 -5.62
N GLY A 156 15.89 -20.74 -5.49
CA GLY A 156 15.17 -20.73 -4.22
C GLY A 156 14.55 -19.38 -3.85
N ALA A 157 14.39 -18.45 -4.79
CA ALA A 157 13.56 -17.26 -4.61
C ALA A 157 12.08 -17.64 -4.63
N LEU A 158 11.27 -17.01 -3.77
CA LEU A 158 9.82 -17.20 -3.77
C LEU A 158 9.21 -16.40 -4.93
N ILE A 159 8.38 -17.03 -5.75
CA ILE A 159 7.68 -16.40 -6.87
C ILE A 159 6.39 -15.77 -6.37
N ILE A 160 6.19 -14.49 -6.70
CA ILE A 160 5.02 -13.70 -6.30
C ILE A 160 4.27 -13.24 -7.56
N PRO A 161 2.97 -13.57 -7.69
CA PRO A 161 2.15 -13.07 -8.79
C PRO A 161 1.92 -11.55 -8.68
N PRO A 162 1.45 -10.90 -9.76
CA PRO A 162 1.09 -9.49 -9.70
C PRO A 162 -0.12 -9.33 -8.77
N ASN A 163 -0.07 -8.37 -7.85
CA ASN A 163 -0.98 -8.32 -6.71
C ASN A 163 -1.30 -6.89 -6.25
N MET A 164 -2.48 -6.70 -5.69
CA MET A 164 -2.83 -5.54 -4.86
C MET A 164 -2.52 -5.79 -3.38
N GLY A 165 -1.72 -6.80 -3.04
CA GLY A 165 -1.49 -7.22 -1.66
C GLY A 165 -1.54 -8.74 -1.54
N CYS A 166 -0.82 -9.26 -0.56
CA CYS A 166 -0.78 -10.68 -0.26
C CYS A 166 -0.50 -10.92 1.21
N GLU A 167 -0.78 -12.14 1.65
CA GLU A 167 -0.47 -12.64 2.97
C GLU A 167 0.35 -13.92 2.82
N PHE A 168 1.64 -13.84 3.17
CA PHE A 168 2.54 -14.98 3.24
C PHE A 168 2.44 -15.64 4.61
N ILE A 169 2.47 -16.97 4.61
CA ILE A 169 2.36 -17.80 5.81
C ILE A 169 3.65 -18.61 5.98
N MET A 170 4.17 -18.62 7.20
CA MET A 170 5.26 -19.50 7.63
C MET A 170 4.76 -20.30 8.83
N SER A 171 4.27 -21.52 8.59
CA SER A 171 3.71 -22.35 9.66
C SER A 171 4.76 -22.75 10.68
N PHE A 172 4.33 -22.75 11.94
CA PHE A 172 5.12 -23.13 13.11
C PHE A 172 6.36 -22.27 13.34
N LYS A 173 6.32 -21.01 12.85
CA LYS A 173 7.37 -20.01 13.02
C LYS A 173 6.84 -18.79 13.75
N ASN A 174 7.69 -18.20 14.57
CA ASN A 174 7.44 -16.93 15.24
C ASN A 174 8.57 -15.94 14.94
N TYR A 175 8.63 -15.47 13.70
CA TYR A 175 9.56 -14.42 13.31
C TYR A 175 9.09 -13.07 13.83
N ARG A 176 10.00 -12.34 14.47
CA ARG A 176 9.77 -10.97 14.96
C ARG A 176 10.13 -9.92 13.90
N GLU A 177 11.17 -10.20 13.14
CA GLU A 177 11.67 -9.37 12.04
C GLU A 177 12.24 -10.29 10.95
N LEU A 178 12.05 -9.92 9.69
CA LEU A 178 12.67 -10.52 8.52
C LEU A 178 13.27 -9.40 7.65
N GLY A 179 14.43 -9.67 7.05
CA GLY A 179 14.91 -8.93 5.89
C GLY A 179 14.37 -9.54 4.60
N ALA A 180 14.11 -8.72 3.58
CA ALA A 180 13.63 -9.16 2.29
C ALA A 180 14.35 -8.43 1.16
N VAL A 181 14.64 -9.14 0.07
CA VAL A 181 15.11 -8.56 -1.18
C VAL A 181 14.16 -8.99 -2.28
N PHE A 182 13.38 -8.02 -2.77
CA PHE A 182 12.47 -8.20 -3.89
C PHE A 182 13.17 -7.81 -5.19
N ILE A 183 12.98 -8.60 -6.24
CA ILE A 183 13.45 -8.33 -7.60
C ILE A 183 12.24 -8.34 -8.51
N ILE A 184 12.05 -7.26 -9.25
CA ILE A 184 10.86 -7.00 -10.06
C ILE A 184 11.32 -6.60 -11.47
N ASP A 185 10.73 -7.22 -12.49
CA ASP A 185 10.79 -6.68 -13.85
C ASP A 185 9.66 -5.65 -14.02
N ALA A 186 10.02 -4.38 -13.90
CA ALA A 186 9.11 -3.24 -13.89
C ALA A 186 9.53 -2.23 -14.96
N PRO A 187 9.13 -2.41 -16.23
CA PRO A 187 9.38 -1.43 -17.28
C PRO A 187 8.86 -0.04 -16.87
N ALA A 188 9.67 1.00 -17.07
CA ALA A 188 9.28 2.36 -16.70
C ALA A 188 8.06 2.82 -17.53
N LYS A 189 6.95 3.11 -16.85
CA LYS A 189 5.72 3.65 -17.47
C LYS A 189 5.62 5.16 -17.36
N THR A 190 6.30 5.73 -16.37
CA THR A 190 6.35 7.16 -16.06
C THR A 190 7.77 7.63 -15.78
N ARG A 191 7.96 8.94 -15.87
CA ARG A 191 9.09 9.68 -15.32
C ARG A 191 8.59 10.48 -14.12
N ILE A 192 9.22 10.27 -12.97
CA ILE A 192 8.82 10.91 -11.72
C ILE A 192 9.93 11.86 -11.26
N GLN A 193 9.56 13.10 -10.96
CA GLN A 193 10.47 14.13 -10.48
C GLN A 193 10.08 14.56 -9.08
N THR A 194 11.07 14.67 -8.19
CA THR A 194 10.89 15.32 -6.89
C THR A 194 10.92 16.82 -7.06
N ILE A 195 9.82 17.48 -6.69
CA ILE A 195 9.70 18.94 -6.76
C ILE A 195 10.13 19.59 -5.45
N LYS A 196 9.53 19.13 -4.34
CA LYS A 196 9.73 19.71 -3.02
C LYS A 196 9.46 18.66 -1.94
N THR A 197 10.23 18.70 -0.85
CA THR A 197 9.93 17.94 0.36
C THR A 197 9.71 18.90 1.53
N GLU A 198 8.63 18.70 2.26
CA GLU A 198 8.32 19.39 3.51
C GLU A 198 8.35 18.38 4.67
N GLN A 199 8.75 18.86 5.84
CA GLN A 199 8.77 18.06 7.06
C GLN A 199 7.97 18.79 8.13
N TYR A 200 7.10 18.05 8.79
CA TYR A 200 6.28 18.53 9.90
C TYR A 200 6.46 17.64 11.11
N MET A 201 6.27 18.23 12.29
CA MET A 201 6.22 17.48 13.54
C MET A 201 4.76 17.30 13.95
N PHE A 202 4.44 16.12 14.47
CA PHE A 202 3.13 15.84 15.05
C PHE A 202 3.24 15.01 16.34
N HIS A 203 2.21 15.02 17.17
CA HIS A 203 2.14 14.26 18.43
C HIS A 203 1.23 13.03 18.34
N SER A 204 1.15 12.25 19.42
CA SER A 204 0.18 11.14 19.52
C SER A 204 -1.26 11.62 19.38
N TYR A 205 -2.06 10.81 18.69
CA TYR A 205 -3.50 10.94 18.57
C TYR A 205 -4.20 10.58 19.88
N LEU A 206 -5.20 11.38 20.24
CA LEU A 206 -6.11 11.13 21.34
C LEU A 206 -7.53 11.54 20.92
N GLY A 207 -8.36 10.58 20.50
CA GLY A 207 -9.67 10.89 19.93
C GLY A 207 -10.70 9.77 20.02
N PRO A 208 -11.83 9.89 19.30
CA PRO A 208 -12.91 8.91 19.31
C PRO A 208 -12.65 7.68 18.44
N GLY A 209 -11.57 7.65 17.64
CA GLY A 209 -11.24 6.53 16.76
C GLY A 209 -11.06 5.20 17.50
N PHE A 210 -11.08 4.10 16.75
CA PHE A 210 -10.97 2.75 17.31
C PHE A 210 -9.65 2.59 18.06
N ARG A 211 -9.73 2.24 19.36
CA ARG A 211 -8.57 2.18 20.28
C ARG A 211 -7.94 0.80 20.38
N GLY A 212 -8.62 -0.21 19.84
CA GLY A 212 -8.23 -1.61 19.96
C GLY A 212 -7.89 -2.00 21.41
N LEU A 213 -6.78 -2.72 21.56
CA LEU A 213 -6.27 -3.21 22.84
C LEU A 213 -5.73 -2.10 23.77
N LEU A 214 -5.61 -0.86 23.30
CA LEU A 214 -5.06 0.27 24.07
C LEU A 214 -6.13 1.18 24.68
N ASN A 215 -7.39 0.72 24.77
CA ASN A 215 -8.46 1.50 25.41
C ASN A 215 -8.10 1.92 26.85
N SER A 216 -7.41 1.05 27.61
CA SER A 216 -6.95 1.37 28.96
C SER A 216 -5.94 2.53 28.99
N LEU A 217 -4.94 2.53 28.12
CA LEU A 217 -3.98 3.63 27.97
C LEU A 217 -4.70 4.95 27.67
N VAL A 218 -5.61 4.94 26.70
CA VAL A 218 -6.36 6.13 26.29
C VAL A 218 -7.19 6.70 27.44
N ASN A 219 -7.87 5.83 28.20
CA ASN A 219 -8.65 6.26 29.37
C ASN A 219 -7.75 6.85 30.47
N GLN A 220 -6.54 6.31 30.66
CA GLN A 220 -5.56 6.86 31.60
C GLN A 220 -5.04 8.22 31.17
N LEU A 221 -4.80 8.45 29.87
CA LEU A 221 -4.43 9.77 29.35
C LEU A 221 -5.53 10.80 29.63
N TYR A 222 -6.80 10.47 29.40
CA TYR A 222 -7.93 11.34 29.75
C TYR A 222 -8.04 11.57 31.26
N ALA A 223 -7.91 10.52 32.09
CA ALA A 223 -7.94 10.64 33.55
C ALA A 223 -6.76 11.49 34.09
N ALA A 224 -5.64 11.49 33.37
CA ALA A 224 -4.48 12.36 33.62
C ALA A 224 -4.72 13.83 33.21
N GLY A 225 -5.88 14.18 32.66
CA GLY A 225 -6.24 15.54 32.26
C GLY A 225 -5.78 15.93 30.86
N TYR A 226 -5.34 14.98 30.03
CA TYR A 226 -4.97 15.26 28.65
C TYR A 226 -6.19 15.40 27.75
N GLY A 227 -6.26 16.50 27.00
CA GLY A 227 -7.33 16.79 26.06
C GLY A 227 -7.16 16.05 24.73
N SER A 228 -8.28 15.83 24.04
CA SER A 228 -8.29 15.22 22.70
C SER A 228 -7.39 15.97 21.74
N ARG A 229 -6.75 15.23 20.83
CA ARG A 229 -5.80 15.75 19.86
C ARG A 229 -5.81 14.91 18.58
N ALA A 230 -6.03 15.59 17.47
CA ALA A 230 -5.75 15.09 16.13
C ALA A 230 -5.10 16.26 15.39
N GLU A 231 -3.83 16.10 14.99
CA GLU A 231 -3.06 17.18 14.40
C GLU A 231 -3.17 17.18 12.89
N ASN A 232 -3.32 18.38 12.34
CA ASN A 232 -3.43 18.61 10.91
C ASN A 232 -2.21 19.42 10.46
N VAL A 233 -1.57 19.00 9.38
CA VAL A 233 -0.46 19.72 8.75
C VAL A 233 -0.93 20.32 7.43
N PRO A 234 -0.69 21.62 7.17
CA PRO A 234 -1.16 22.25 5.93
C PRO A 234 -0.49 21.62 4.71
N LEU A 235 -1.23 21.52 3.61
CA LEU A 235 -0.68 21.11 2.32
C LEU A 235 -0.43 22.36 1.46
N ASN A 236 0.82 22.56 1.04
CA ASN A 236 1.23 23.69 0.21
C ASN A 236 1.85 23.19 -1.11
N PRO A 237 1.05 22.58 -2.01
CA PRO A 237 1.56 22.01 -3.24
C PRO A 237 2.15 23.10 -4.16
N PRO A 238 3.37 22.92 -4.68
CA PRO A 238 3.90 23.72 -5.78
C PRO A 238 3.02 23.58 -7.04
N ALA A 239 3.00 24.61 -7.89
CA ALA A 239 2.13 24.63 -9.07
C ALA A 239 2.47 23.54 -10.11
N GLU A 240 3.73 23.10 -10.12
CA GLU A 240 4.27 22.08 -11.00
C GLU A 240 4.10 20.64 -10.48
N ALA A 241 3.58 20.45 -9.27
CA ALA A 241 3.33 19.14 -8.69
C ALA A 241 1.91 18.65 -8.99
N ASP A 242 1.78 17.35 -9.27
CA ASP A 242 0.52 16.65 -9.54
C ASP A 242 0.28 15.47 -8.56
N TYR A 243 1.31 15.07 -7.82
CA TYR A 243 1.29 14.01 -6.83
C TYR A 243 1.97 14.44 -5.52
N PHE A 244 1.68 13.71 -4.45
CA PHE A 244 2.47 13.76 -3.22
C PHE A 244 2.68 12.38 -2.62
N PHE A 245 3.79 12.20 -1.92
CA PHE A 245 4.17 10.99 -1.22
C PHE A 245 4.36 11.29 0.27
N VAL A 246 3.67 10.53 1.13
CA VAL A 246 3.72 10.71 2.59
C VAL A 246 4.58 9.62 3.21
N ASN A 247 5.60 10.02 3.95
CA ASN A 247 6.45 9.10 4.73
C ASN A 247 6.38 9.46 6.22
N PHE A 248 6.13 8.45 7.04
CA PHE A 248 5.96 8.58 8.48
C PHE A 248 6.43 7.30 9.19
N PRO A 249 6.92 7.40 10.44
CA PRO A 249 7.43 6.26 11.18
C PRO A 249 6.29 5.36 11.69
N PRO A 250 6.48 4.04 11.75
CA PRO A 250 5.50 3.14 12.37
C PRO A 250 5.42 3.35 13.89
N THR A 251 4.26 3.08 14.49
CA THR A 251 4.11 2.96 15.94
C THR A 251 4.82 1.67 16.42
N PRO A 252 5.46 1.67 17.60
CA PRO A 252 6.09 0.47 18.15
C PRO A 252 5.09 -0.52 18.76
N VAL A 253 3.80 -0.16 18.81
CA VAL A 253 2.73 -0.97 19.41
C VAL A 253 1.65 -1.25 18.37
N ASP A 254 1.18 -2.50 18.30
CA ASP A 254 0.03 -2.91 17.49
C ASP A 254 -1.22 -3.10 18.35
N PRO A 255 -2.10 -2.08 18.43
CA PRO A 255 -3.34 -2.21 19.20
C PRO A 255 -4.44 -2.98 18.46
N TYR A 256 -4.25 -3.31 17.18
CA TYR A 256 -5.32 -3.75 16.27
C TYR A 256 -5.29 -5.24 15.95
N THR A 257 -4.15 -5.90 16.18
CA THR A 257 -4.01 -7.34 15.93
C THR A 257 -4.24 -8.16 17.20
N ALA A 258 -5.44 -8.74 17.32
CA ALA A 258 -5.80 -9.71 18.35
C ALA A 258 -6.30 -11.02 17.71
N PHE A 259 -5.73 -12.14 18.11
CA PHE A 259 -6.20 -13.49 17.72
C PHE A 259 -6.82 -14.19 18.93
N LEU A 260 -7.78 -15.09 18.68
CA LEU A 260 -8.51 -15.78 19.76
C LEU A 260 -7.58 -16.45 20.79
N ASP A 261 -6.60 -17.22 20.31
CA ASP A 261 -5.66 -17.96 21.18
C ASP A 261 -4.36 -17.19 21.46
N ASN A 262 -4.22 -15.98 20.91
CA ASN A 262 -3.11 -15.08 21.19
C ASN A 262 -3.59 -13.61 21.12
N PRO A 263 -4.43 -13.17 22.08
CA PRO A 263 -5.09 -11.87 21.97
C PRO A 263 -4.11 -10.70 22.11
N HIS A 264 -2.95 -10.91 22.74
CA HIS A 264 -2.03 -9.83 23.11
C HIS A 264 -0.59 -10.03 22.60
N GLY A 265 -0.22 -11.18 22.02
CA GLY A 265 1.17 -11.50 21.70
C GLY A 265 1.76 -10.78 20.49
N ASN A 266 1.03 -9.80 19.93
CA ASN A 266 1.52 -8.90 18.89
C ASN A 266 1.62 -7.44 19.36
N LEU A 267 1.23 -7.12 20.60
CA LEU A 267 1.19 -5.74 21.11
C LEU A 267 2.54 -5.03 21.02
N ASP A 268 3.64 -5.74 21.24
CA ASP A 268 5.01 -5.21 21.20
C ASP A 268 5.62 -5.19 19.79
N ARG A 269 4.81 -5.39 18.74
CA ARG A 269 5.27 -5.36 17.35
C ARG A 269 4.94 -4.04 16.67
N PRO A 270 5.81 -3.53 15.77
CA PRO A 270 5.54 -2.31 15.04
C PRO A 270 4.30 -2.43 14.15
N ALA A 271 3.48 -1.39 14.12
CA ALA A 271 2.30 -1.28 13.25
C ALA A 271 2.31 0.03 12.46
N GLY A 272 1.54 0.06 11.37
CA GLY A 272 1.24 1.30 10.66
C GLY A 272 0.23 2.15 11.41
N GLY A 273 -0.23 3.20 10.74
CA GLY A 273 -1.34 4.04 11.20
C GLY A 273 -2.07 4.60 10.00
N THR A 274 -3.22 5.19 10.26
CA THR A 274 -4.03 5.81 9.21
C THR A 274 -3.75 7.30 9.17
N TYR A 275 -3.41 7.84 8.00
CA TYR A 275 -3.47 9.26 7.71
C TYR A 275 -4.57 9.54 6.69
N ARG A 276 -5.07 10.78 6.66
CA ARG A 276 -6.18 11.21 5.80
C ARG A 276 -5.91 12.59 5.25
N ILE A 277 -6.58 12.94 4.16
CA ILE A 277 -6.50 14.26 3.53
C ILE A 277 -7.78 15.04 3.85
N GLY A 278 -7.62 16.24 4.39
CA GLY A 278 -8.72 17.17 4.56
C GLY A 278 -9.22 17.68 3.21
N ILE A 279 -10.51 17.52 2.95
CA ILE A 279 -11.23 17.97 1.76
C ILE A 279 -12.43 18.84 2.19
N PRO A 280 -13.05 19.64 1.31
CA PRO A 280 -14.16 20.53 1.68
C PRO A 280 -15.33 19.82 2.36
N GLN A 281 -15.57 18.54 2.04
CA GLN A 281 -16.65 17.72 2.58
C GLN A 281 -16.27 16.97 3.88
N GLY A 282 -15.01 17.04 4.34
CA GLY A 282 -14.54 16.33 5.52
C GLY A 282 -13.16 15.71 5.33
N LEU A 283 -13.02 14.43 5.69
CA LEU A 283 -11.80 13.66 5.51
C LEU A 283 -11.89 12.77 4.27
N SER A 284 -10.75 12.50 3.66
CA SER A 284 -10.63 11.45 2.68
C SER A 284 -10.76 10.06 3.32
N VAL A 285 -10.97 9.07 2.46
CA VAL A 285 -10.68 7.66 2.72
C VAL A 285 -9.34 7.44 3.43
N ASP A 286 -9.25 6.34 4.16
CA ASP A 286 -8.06 5.91 4.88
C ASP A 286 -6.85 5.66 3.97
N HIS A 287 -5.69 6.15 4.38
CA HIS A 287 -4.39 5.78 3.82
C HIS A 287 -3.51 5.13 4.90
N VAL A 288 -3.10 3.89 4.65
CA VAL A 288 -2.38 3.05 5.63
C VAL A 288 -0.93 2.75 5.24
N ASN A 289 -0.54 3.12 4.03
CA ASN A 289 0.80 2.94 3.48
C ASN A 289 1.30 4.22 2.78
N SER A 290 2.60 4.25 2.51
CA SER A 290 3.30 5.26 1.75
C SER A 290 3.24 4.90 0.26
N MET A 291 2.48 5.68 -0.50
CA MET A 291 2.33 5.59 -1.95
C MET A 291 2.23 7.01 -2.51
N ALA A 292 2.52 7.21 -3.81
CA ALA A 292 2.27 8.52 -4.39
C ALA A 292 0.78 8.66 -4.71
N LEU A 293 0.15 9.65 -4.09
CA LEU A 293 -1.27 9.96 -4.22
C LEU A 293 -1.45 11.15 -5.17
N PRO A 294 -2.46 11.14 -6.05
CA PRO A 294 -2.76 12.31 -6.87
C PRO A 294 -3.19 13.47 -5.99
N LEU A 295 -2.63 14.67 -6.22
CA LEU A 295 -2.97 15.89 -5.46
C LEU A 295 -4.42 16.31 -5.65
N TYR A 296 -4.95 16.10 -6.85
CA TYR A 296 -6.28 16.57 -7.23
C TYR A 296 -7.26 15.40 -7.32
N GLY A 297 -7.03 14.34 -6.54
CA GLY A 297 -7.77 13.09 -6.60
C GLY A 297 -8.07 12.50 -5.23
N HIS A 298 -9.10 13.02 -4.54
CA HIS A 298 -9.48 12.56 -3.21
C HIS A 298 -10.96 12.18 -3.14
N TRP A 299 -11.27 11.13 -2.38
CA TRP A 299 -12.63 10.65 -2.15
C TRP A 299 -12.93 10.67 -0.67
N GLN A 300 -14.13 11.11 -0.31
CA GLN A 300 -14.57 11.27 1.07
C GLN A 300 -14.64 9.93 1.80
N ASP A 301 -14.26 9.93 3.07
CA ASP A 301 -14.38 8.82 4.01
C ASP A 301 -15.82 8.24 4.03
N ILE A 302 -15.94 6.91 4.12
CA ILE A 302 -17.23 6.20 4.13
C ILE A 302 -18.11 6.54 5.35
N ASP A 303 -17.52 6.97 6.45
CA ASP A 303 -18.21 7.43 7.66
C ASP A 303 -18.88 8.79 7.48
N GLN A 304 -18.51 9.50 6.42
CA GLN A 304 -18.97 10.86 6.13
C GLN A 304 -19.67 10.95 4.77
N GLY A 305 -19.44 9.97 3.90
CA GLY A 305 -20.02 9.84 2.57
C GLY A 305 -21.21 8.88 2.50
N SER A 306 -21.90 8.89 1.36
CA SER A 306 -23.00 7.98 1.07
C SER A 306 -23.09 7.67 -0.42
N GLY A 307 -24.08 6.87 -0.84
CA GLY A 307 -24.33 6.58 -2.25
C GLY A 307 -23.54 5.41 -2.81
N ARG A 308 -23.70 5.18 -4.12
CA ARG A 308 -23.01 4.09 -4.85
C ARG A 308 -21.50 4.35 -4.96
N TYR A 309 -21.11 5.61 -5.14
CA TYR A 309 -19.72 6.04 -5.22
C TYR A 309 -19.51 7.20 -4.24
N LEU A 310 -18.31 7.27 -3.66
CA LEU A 310 -17.94 8.30 -2.69
C LEU A 310 -17.76 9.66 -3.35
N HIS A 311 -18.05 10.72 -2.60
CA HIS A 311 -17.91 12.09 -3.08
C HIS A 311 -16.44 12.43 -3.35
N TYR A 312 -16.21 13.05 -4.48
CA TYR A 312 -14.88 13.40 -4.97
C TYR A 312 -14.53 14.86 -4.68
N SER A 313 -13.23 15.12 -4.48
CA SER A 313 -12.66 16.45 -4.30
C SER A 313 -11.31 16.59 -5.00
N LYS A 314 -11.12 17.75 -5.64
CA LYS A 314 -9.83 18.23 -6.18
C LYS A 314 -9.06 19.12 -5.21
N THR A 315 -9.62 19.43 -4.03
CA THR A 315 -9.08 20.47 -3.16
C THR A 315 -8.57 19.84 -1.88
N PRO A 316 -7.33 19.33 -1.85
CA PRO A 316 -6.69 18.97 -0.59
C PRO A 316 -6.40 20.26 0.19
N THR A 317 -6.62 20.23 1.50
CA THR A 317 -6.42 21.41 2.37
C THR A 317 -5.33 21.17 3.40
N TYR A 318 -5.33 20.00 4.02
CA TYR A 318 -4.34 19.57 5.01
C TYR A 318 -4.22 18.05 5.00
N LEU A 319 -3.16 17.54 5.62
CA LEU A 319 -3.04 16.13 5.98
C LEU A 319 -3.35 15.99 7.47
N THR A 320 -4.30 15.13 7.81
CA THR A 320 -4.50 14.65 9.18
C THR A 320 -3.39 13.65 9.48
N ALA A 321 -2.59 13.94 10.50
CA ALA A 321 -1.43 13.13 10.85
C ALA A 321 -1.81 11.68 11.23
N PRO A 322 -0.88 10.72 11.08
CA PRO A 322 -1.13 9.32 11.42
C PRO A 322 -1.73 9.13 12.83
N GLU A 323 -2.80 8.34 12.92
CA GLU A 323 -3.50 8.07 14.19
C GLU A 323 -2.69 7.10 15.09
N TYR A 324 -1.82 7.64 15.95
CA TYR A 324 -1.00 6.88 16.90
C TYR A 324 -1.29 7.18 18.36
N PHE A 325 -1.64 6.16 19.15
CA PHE A 325 -1.71 6.32 20.61
C PHE A 325 -0.33 6.31 21.27
N VAL A 326 0.62 5.55 20.70
CA VAL A 326 1.99 5.41 21.25
C VAL A 326 3.01 5.86 20.20
N PRO A 327 3.74 6.96 20.46
CA PRO A 327 4.77 7.43 19.55
C PRO A 327 5.96 6.46 19.40
N PRO A 328 6.62 6.42 18.22
CA PRO A 328 7.94 5.84 18.03
C PRO A 328 8.92 6.26 19.13
N GLY A 329 9.73 5.29 19.58
CA GLY A 329 10.69 5.49 20.67
C GLY A 329 10.14 5.22 22.07
N ILE A 330 8.82 5.02 22.22
CA ILE A 330 8.21 4.59 23.48
C ILE A 330 7.79 3.12 23.35
N PRO A 331 8.53 2.16 23.92
CA PRO A 331 8.19 0.75 23.79
C PRO A 331 6.88 0.42 24.52
N TYR A 332 6.25 -0.69 24.12
CA TYR A 332 5.10 -1.23 24.84
C TYR A 332 5.43 -1.42 26.33
N ASN A 333 4.50 -1.02 27.19
CA ASN A 333 4.52 -1.31 28.61
C ASN A 333 3.22 -2.02 28.99
N PRO A 334 3.24 -3.11 29.79
CA PRO A 334 2.03 -3.80 30.22
C PRO A 334 0.95 -2.93 30.86
N CYS A 335 1.31 -1.79 31.46
CA CYS A 335 0.34 -0.84 32.00
C CYS A 335 -0.56 -0.20 30.93
N MET A 336 -0.12 -0.16 29.67
CA MET A 336 -0.87 0.42 28.56
C MET A 336 -2.12 -0.42 28.24
N LEU A 337 -2.01 -1.74 28.42
CA LEU A 337 -3.13 -2.69 28.34
C LEU A 337 -3.89 -2.75 29.67
N ASN A 338 -3.16 -2.92 30.78
CA ASN A 338 -3.77 -3.33 32.06
C ASN A 338 -4.17 -2.18 32.99
N GLY A 339 -3.74 -0.95 32.71
CA GLY A 339 -3.87 0.17 33.65
C GLY A 339 -2.64 0.37 34.54
N GLY A 340 -2.63 1.46 35.32
CA GLY A 340 -1.58 1.78 36.27
C GLY A 340 -0.30 2.36 35.67
N CYS A 341 -0.37 2.98 34.48
CA CYS A 341 0.77 3.63 33.89
C CYS A 341 1.24 4.80 34.75
N PRO A 342 2.55 4.91 35.04
CA PRO A 342 3.06 5.98 35.84
C PRO A 342 2.94 7.31 35.07
N ARG A 343 2.81 8.41 35.82
CA ARG A 343 2.54 9.74 35.24
C ARG A 343 3.61 10.14 34.22
N ASP A 344 4.88 9.86 34.49
CA ASP A 344 6.00 10.17 33.59
C ASP A 344 5.89 9.45 32.23
N LEU A 345 5.31 8.25 32.19
CA LEU A 345 5.07 7.54 30.94
C LEU A 345 3.94 8.19 30.15
N LEU A 346 2.83 8.53 30.82
CA LEU A 346 1.71 9.24 30.20
C LEU A 346 2.15 10.60 29.64
N ASP A 347 2.96 11.33 30.40
CA ASP A 347 3.54 12.61 29.99
C ASP A 347 4.46 12.46 28.77
N ARG A 348 5.30 11.41 28.74
CA ARG A 348 6.15 11.12 27.57
C ARG A 348 5.33 10.77 26.34
N ILE A 349 4.30 9.94 26.48
CA ILE A 349 3.41 9.57 25.37
C ILE A 349 2.70 10.80 24.80
N TYR A 350 2.17 11.65 25.68
CA TYR A 350 1.42 12.83 25.25
C TYR A 350 2.34 13.91 24.62
N ASN A 351 3.54 14.12 25.15
CA ASN A 351 4.43 15.20 24.70
C ASN A 351 5.44 14.78 23.62
N ALA A 352 5.59 13.50 23.32
CA ALA A 352 6.50 13.06 22.28
C ALA A 352 6.03 13.52 20.90
N THR A 353 6.98 13.99 20.11
CA THR A 353 6.77 14.42 18.73
C THR A 353 7.40 13.43 17.75
N MET A 354 6.79 13.37 16.57
CA MET A 354 7.11 12.47 15.48
C MET A 354 7.20 13.28 14.19
N ARG A 355 8.00 12.81 13.24
CA ARG A 355 8.16 13.50 11.96
C ARG A 355 7.29 12.85 10.90
N VAL A 356 6.54 13.65 10.16
CA VAL A 356 5.95 13.28 8.87
C VAL A 356 6.64 14.07 7.76
N SER A 357 6.94 13.42 6.66
CA SER A 357 7.51 14.06 5.46
C SER A 357 6.52 13.96 4.31
N ILE A 358 6.29 15.08 3.64
CA ILE A 358 5.42 15.19 2.47
C ILE A 358 6.31 15.59 1.30
N THR A 359 6.43 14.73 0.30
CA THR A 359 7.20 15.00 -0.91
C THR A 359 6.26 15.21 -2.08
N TYR A 360 6.28 16.41 -2.65
CA TYR A 360 5.57 16.76 -3.86
C TYR A 360 6.32 16.26 -5.08
N LEU A 361 5.59 15.59 -5.96
CA LEU A 361 6.10 14.91 -7.14
C LEU A 361 5.43 15.47 -8.39
N ARG A 362 6.15 15.40 -9.50
CA ARG A 362 5.61 15.54 -10.85
C ARG A 362 5.69 14.19 -11.57
N VAL A 363 4.62 13.77 -12.22
CA VAL A 363 4.54 12.49 -12.92
C VAL A 363 4.26 12.73 -14.40
N ASP A 364 5.24 12.43 -15.25
CA ASP A 364 5.07 12.49 -16.71
C ASP A 364 4.98 11.07 -17.29
N ARG A 365 3.96 10.76 -18.10
CA ARG A 365 3.88 9.46 -18.79
C ARG A 365 4.97 9.32 -19.86
N VAL A 366 5.56 8.13 -19.96
CA VAL A 366 6.55 7.81 -21.00
C VAL A 366 6.20 6.54 -21.80
N SER A 367 5.11 5.86 -21.45
CA SER A 367 4.66 4.63 -22.11
C SER A 367 3.36 4.85 -22.89
N LYS A 368 3.27 4.28 -24.10
CA LYS A 368 2.04 4.20 -24.91
C LYS A 368 1.13 3.02 -24.56
N ASP A 369 1.70 2.02 -23.90
CA ASP A 369 0.99 0.82 -23.44
C ASP A 369 0.35 1.11 -22.08
N LEU A 370 -0.60 2.05 -22.10
CA LEU A 370 -1.42 2.48 -20.98
C LEU A 370 -2.86 2.66 -21.47
N GLU A 371 -3.81 2.22 -20.66
CA GLU A 371 -5.24 2.41 -20.92
C GLU A 371 -5.79 3.48 -19.98
N ARG A 372 -6.53 4.44 -20.54
CA ARG A 372 -7.24 5.44 -19.76
C ARG A 372 -8.59 4.90 -19.33
N ILE A 373 -8.84 4.83 -18.04
CA ILE A 373 -10.06 4.25 -17.47
C ILE A 373 -10.70 5.24 -16.48
N PRO A 374 -12.02 5.49 -16.56
CA PRO A 374 -12.74 6.31 -15.58
C PRO A 374 -12.59 5.78 -14.15
N LEU A 375 -12.52 6.69 -13.17
CA LEU A 375 -12.35 6.33 -11.77
C LEU A 375 -13.62 6.57 -10.95
N HIS A 376 -13.96 5.60 -10.11
CA HIS A 376 -14.97 5.75 -9.06
C HIS A 376 -14.53 4.98 -7.82
N MET A 377 -14.53 5.63 -6.65
CA MET A 377 -14.32 4.96 -5.36
C MET A 377 -15.67 4.46 -4.83
N VAL A 378 -15.81 3.19 -4.45
CA VAL A 378 -17.12 2.65 -4.06
C VAL A 378 -17.60 3.15 -2.71
N GLY A 379 -18.87 3.54 -2.64
CA GLY A 379 -19.56 3.97 -1.42
C GLY A 379 -20.40 2.87 -0.78
N ALA A 380 -21.08 3.19 0.32
CA ALA A 380 -21.85 2.24 1.13
C ALA A 380 -23.03 1.62 0.35
N GLY A 381 -23.55 2.34 -0.65
CA GLY A 381 -24.64 1.89 -1.51
C GLY A 381 -24.19 1.01 -2.68
N TYR A 382 -22.89 0.73 -2.83
CA TYR A 382 -22.41 -0.16 -3.87
C TYR A 382 -22.80 -1.61 -3.59
N THR A 383 -23.45 -2.24 -4.56
CA THR A 383 -23.72 -3.68 -4.60
C THR A 383 -22.84 -4.25 -5.70
N GLY A 384 -21.94 -5.17 -5.34
CA GLY A 384 -20.92 -5.74 -6.24
C GLY A 384 -21.44 -6.18 -7.60
N ALA A 385 -20.56 -6.16 -8.60
CA ALA A 385 -20.85 -6.83 -9.87
C ALA A 385 -20.96 -8.34 -9.61
N ALA A 386 -22.02 -8.98 -10.13
CA ALA A 386 -22.10 -10.44 -10.18
C ALA A 386 -20.92 -10.96 -11.01
N ASP A 387 -20.28 -12.03 -10.54
CA ASP A 387 -19.05 -12.59 -11.11
C ASP A 387 -19.15 -12.75 -12.64
N GLY A 388 -18.40 -11.93 -13.38
CA GLY A 388 -18.02 -12.22 -14.76
C GLY A 388 -16.74 -13.06 -14.75
N PRO A 389 -16.53 -13.97 -15.71
CA PRO A 389 -15.34 -14.80 -15.76
C PRO A 389 -14.09 -13.92 -15.79
N GLN A 390 -13.33 -13.95 -14.70
CA GLN A 390 -12.04 -13.28 -14.62
C GLN A 390 -11.03 -14.09 -15.43
N THR A 391 -10.48 -13.49 -16.48
CA THR A 391 -9.25 -14.00 -17.08
C THR A 391 -8.12 -13.71 -16.12
N GLU A 392 -7.77 -14.70 -15.30
CA GLU A 392 -6.54 -14.71 -14.53
C GLU A 392 -5.38 -14.45 -15.51
N PRO A 393 -4.49 -13.47 -15.25
CA PRO A 393 -3.35 -13.24 -16.11
C PRO A 393 -2.52 -14.54 -16.18
N PRO A 394 -2.05 -14.94 -17.37
CA PRO A 394 -1.33 -16.20 -17.52
C PRO A 394 -0.13 -16.23 -16.57
N ARG A 395 -0.03 -17.32 -15.81
CA ARG A 395 1.16 -17.64 -15.01
C ARG A 395 2.39 -17.53 -15.94
N PRO A 396 3.47 -16.83 -15.55
CA PRO A 396 4.67 -16.77 -16.37
C PRO A 396 5.14 -18.20 -16.65
N GLU A 397 5.15 -18.60 -17.92
CA GLU A 397 5.78 -19.84 -18.34
C GLU A 397 7.27 -19.75 -18.01
N GLU A 398 7.82 -20.82 -17.41
CA GLU A 398 9.25 -20.96 -17.18
C GLU A 398 10.01 -20.84 -18.50
N ALA A 399 10.59 -19.69 -18.77
CA ALA A 399 11.59 -19.55 -19.82
C ALA A 399 12.89 -20.22 -19.35
N SER A 400 12.93 -21.55 -19.45
CA SER A 400 14.19 -22.31 -19.44
C SER A 400 14.90 -22.09 -20.78
N GLN A 401 15.86 -21.17 -20.79
CA GLN A 401 16.86 -21.12 -21.87
C GLN A 401 18.26 -21.00 -21.28
N ALA A 402 18.88 -22.16 -21.04
CA ALA A 402 20.32 -22.28 -21.10
C ALA A 402 20.75 -22.23 -22.58
N ALA A 403 21.35 -21.13 -23.01
CA ALA A 403 22.03 -21.03 -24.29
C ALA A 403 23.44 -20.45 -24.07
N THR A 404 24.44 -21.32 -24.12
CA THR A 404 25.86 -20.96 -24.25
C THR A 404 26.09 -20.42 -25.66
N ALA A 405 26.21 -19.10 -25.80
CA ALA A 405 26.61 -18.46 -27.05
C ALA A 405 28.04 -17.91 -26.96
N ALA A 406 28.88 -18.36 -27.89
CA ALA A 406 30.25 -17.88 -28.08
C ALA A 406 30.27 -16.37 -28.37
N ALA A 407 31.21 -15.66 -27.72
CA ALA A 407 31.35 -14.21 -27.83
C ALA A 407 31.82 -13.80 -29.23
N SER A 408 30.91 -13.23 -30.04
CA SER A 408 31.27 -12.37 -31.16
C SER A 408 31.16 -10.92 -30.71
N LYS A 409 32.24 -10.14 -30.82
CA LYS A 409 32.25 -8.72 -30.47
C LYS A 409 31.38 -7.94 -31.45
N ARG A 410 30.21 -7.46 -31.00
CA ARG A 410 29.41 -6.47 -31.70
C ARG A 410 29.65 -5.09 -31.08
N MET A 411 29.98 -4.13 -31.91
CA MET A 411 30.11 -2.72 -31.53
C MET A 411 28.72 -2.07 -31.74
N PHE A 412 28.12 -1.56 -30.67
CA PHE A 412 26.86 -0.81 -30.73
C PHE A 412 27.20 0.69 -30.83
N LEU A 413 26.81 1.32 -31.93
CA LEU A 413 26.79 2.78 -32.04
C LEU A 413 25.48 3.29 -31.39
N PRO A 414 25.51 4.31 -30.51
CA PRO A 414 24.29 4.90 -29.98
C PRO A 414 23.56 5.60 -31.12
N LEU A 415 22.40 5.05 -31.50
CA LEU A 415 21.47 5.74 -32.38
C LEU A 415 20.77 6.82 -31.55
N LEU A 416 21.23 8.07 -31.64
CA LEU A 416 20.53 9.23 -31.11
C LEU A 416 19.39 9.65 -32.06
N SER A 417 18.46 8.74 -32.36
CA SER A 417 17.15 9.16 -32.86
C SER A 417 16.22 9.26 -31.65
N ARG A 418 16.04 10.47 -31.11
CA ARG A 418 14.87 10.77 -30.29
C ARG A 418 13.66 10.73 -31.21
N HIS A 419 13.12 9.54 -31.42
CA HIS A 419 11.73 9.42 -31.83
C HIS A 419 10.92 9.65 -30.56
N GLU A 420 10.55 10.91 -30.31
CA GLU A 420 9.50 11.23 -29.34
C GLU A 420 8.18 10.76 -29.97
N GLU A 421 7.85 9.49 -29.76
CA GLU A 421 6.49 9.02 -29.99
C GLU A 421 5.58 9.74 -28.99
N SER A 422 4.60 10.50 -29.50
CA SER A 422 3.69 11.30 -28.68
C SER A 422 2.83 10.40 -27.81
N THR A 423 2.87 10.60 -26.49
CA THR A 423 1.90 10.00 -25.57
C THR A 423 0.50 10.58 -25.81
N PRO A 424 -0.59 9.83 -25.53
CA PRO A 424 -1.94 10.37 -25.64
C PRO A 424 -2.13 11.60 -24.77
N ALA A 425 -2.82 12.62 -25.28
CA ALA A 425 -3.04 13.88 -24.57
C ALA A 425 -3.94 13.72 -23.34
N ASP A 426 -3.65 14.50 -22.29
CA ASP A 426 -4.52 14.64 -21.11
C ASP A 426 -5.70 15.54 -21.42
N THR A 427 -6.76 14.90 -21.89
CA THR A 427 -8.08 15.52 -21.99
C THR A 427 -8.99 14.87 -20.97
N ALA A 428 -9.84 15.67 -20.32
CA ALA A 428 -10.89 15.15 -19.43
C ALA A 428 -12.03 14.44 -20.19
N VAL A 429 -11.97 14.40 -21.53
CA VAL A 429 -12.98 13.75 -22.37
C VAL A 429 -13.03 12.26 -22.08
N GLY A 430 -14.19 11.76 -21.65
CA GLY A 430 -14.41 10.37 -21.28
C GLY A 430 -14.02 10.03 -19.84
N CYS A 431 -13.62 11.02 -19.03
CA CYS A 431 -13.39 10.82 -17.61
C CYS A 431 -14.66 10.95 -16.78
N SER A 432 -14.67 10.28 -15.63
CA SER A 432 -15.78 10.34 -14.68
C SER A 432 -15.86 11.71 -14.01
N SER A 433 -17.08 12.22 -13.81
CA SER A 433 -17.32 13.37 -12.94
C SER A 433 -17.05 13.07 -11.46
N ASP A 434 -17.05 11.79 -11.08
CA ASP A 434 -16.95 11.32 -9.70
C ASP A 434 -15.52 10.93 -9.31
N GLY A 435 -14.54 11.18 -10.19
CA GLY A 435 -13.17 10.75 -9.90
C GLY A 435 -12.13 11.04 -10.97
N GLY A 436 -12.50 11.46 -12.17
CA GLY A 436 -11.56 11.64 -13.28
C GLY A 436 -11.24 10.34 -14.00
N CYS A 437 -9.98 10.19 -14.44
CA CYS A 437 -9.45 8.98 -15.05
C CYS A 437 -8.11 8.58 -14.42
N GLY A 438 -7.81 7.28 -14.44
CA GLY A 438 -6.48 6.76 -14.21
C GLY A 438 -5.89 6.24 -15.52
N TRP A 439 -4.56 6.30 -15.64
CA TRP A 439 -3.81 5.59 -16.66
C TRP A 439 -3.30 4.27 -16.08
N PHE A 440 -3.79 3.17 -16.62
CA PHE A 440 -3.50 1.83 -16.13
C PHE A 440 -2.57 1.07 -17.06
N SER A 441 -1.53 0.46 -16.51
CA SER A 441 -0.72 -0.52 -17.25
C SER A 441 -1.47 -1.83 -17.45
N PRO A 442 -0.99 -2.72 -18.36
CA PRO A 442 -1.64 -4.01 -18.60
C PRO A 442 -1.76 -4.91 -17.36
N ASP A 443 -0.83 -4.76 -16.42
CA ASP A 443 -0.80 -5.46 -15.12
C ASP A 443 -1.81 -4.91 -14.08
N GLY A 444 -2.55 -3.85 -14.42
CA GLY A 444 -3.60 -3.26 -13.59
C GLY A 444 -3.14 -2.20 -12.58
N ARG A 445 -1.89 -1.73 -12.63
CA ARG A 445 -1.44 -0.60 -11.81
C ARG A 445 -1.88 0.72 -12.40
N MET A 446 -2.41 1.61 -11.56
CA MET A 446 -2.57 3.02 -11.91
C MET A 446 -1.21 3.72 -11.78
N VAL A 447 -0.71 4.27 -12.88
CA VAL A 447 0.62 4.93 -12.91
C VAL A 447 0.54 6.43 -13.09
N ASP A 448 -0.63 6.96 -13.47
CA ASP A 448 -0.88 8.39 -13.64
C ASP A 448 -2.39 8.71 -13.54
N TYR A 449 -2.76 9.99 -13.44
CA TYR A 449 -4.09 10.47 -13.10
C TYR A 449 -4.49 11.73 -13.87
N ILE A 450 -5.72 11.75 -14.37
CA ILE A 450 -6.36 12.95 -14.90
C ILE A 450 -7.48 13.35 -13.94
N PRO A 451 -7.42 14.55 -13.32
CA PRO A 451 -8.50 15.07 -12.50
C PRO A 451 -9.84 15.09 -13.21
N ALA A 452 -10.95 15.00 -12.47
CA ALA A 452 -12.27 15.22 -13.06
C ALA A 452 -12.32 16.59 -13.78
N PRO A 453 -13.21 16.80 -14.75
CA PRO A 453 -13.39 18.10 -15.40
C PRO A 453 -13.82 19.21 -14.43
#